data_AF-A0AAW6DGX5-F1
#
_entry.id   AF-A0AAW6DGX5-F1
#
_cell.length_a   1.000
_cell.length_b   1.000
_cell.length_c   1.000
_cell.angle_alpha   90.00
_cell.angle_beta   90.00
_cell.angle_gamma   90.00
#
_symmetry.space_group_name_H-M   'P 1'
#
loop_
_entity.id
_entity.type
_entity.pdbx_description
1 polymer ?
#
loop_
_entity_poly.entity_id
_entity_poly.type
_entity_poly.pdbx_seq_one_letter_code
_entity_poly.pdbx_strand_id
1 'polypeptide(L)' 'MSCKCAIRTDEYHGWECSITEGACMFLHPDSRACADMYGEGPDAEQNEETEIDFEKEL' A
#
# COMPACT_ATOMS: atom_id res chain seq x y z
N MET A 1 3.10 -4.57 -9.63
CA MET A 1 2.12 -3.48 -9.82
C MET A 1 0.70 -4.04 -9.85
N SER A 2 0.26 -4.62 -8.73
CA SER A 2 -1.13 -5.04 -8.53
C SER A 2 -1.37 -5.08 -7.03
N CYS A 3 -2.35 -4.33 -6.53
CA CYS A 3 -2.71 -4.32 -5.11
C CYS A 3 -3.88 -5.29 -4.83
N LYS A 4 -3.78 -6.11 -3.77
CA LYS A 4 -4.86 -7.02 -3.35
C LYS A 4 -6.10 -6.30 -2.82
N CYS A 5 -5.94 -5.07 -2.35
CA CYS A 5 -7.05 -4.22 -1.87
C CYS A 5 -7.78 -3.52 -3.02
N ALA A 6 -7.26 -3.60 -4.26
CA ALA A 6 -7.87 -2.94 -5.40
C ALA A 6 -8.91 -3.83 -6.09
N ILE A 7 -10.11 -3.30 -6.22
CA ILE A 7 -11.25 -3.95 -6.87
C ILE A 7 -11.49 -3.21 -8.19
N ARG A 8 -11.53 -3.95 -9.30
CA ARG A 8 -11.78 -3.33 -10.61
C ARG A 8 -13.25 -2.93 -10.70
N THR A 9 -13.50 -1.69 -11.09
CA THR A 9 -14.85 -1.15 -11.29
C THR A 9 -15.04 -0.70 -12.74
N ASP A 10 -16.27 -0.41 -13.11
CA ASP A 10 -16.65 0.22 -14.38
C ASP A 10 -16.83 1.74 -14.25
N GLU A 11 -16.52 2.30 -13.07
CA GLU A 11 -16.53 3.74 -12.84
C GLU A 11 -15.34 4.44 -13.52
N TYR A 12 -15.42 5.76 -13.67
CA TYR A 12 -14.42 6.55 -14.42
C TYR A 12 -13.00 6.45 -13.84
N HIS A 13 -12.86 6.15 -12.55
CA HIS A 13 -11.57 5.97 -11.87
C HIS A 13 -11.03 4.53 -11.97
N GLY A 14 -11.81 3.57 -12.48
CA GLY A 14 -11.41 2.20 -12.81
C GLY A 14 -11.13 1.25 -11.64
N TRP A 15 -10.73 1.76 -10.48
CA TRP A 15 -10.40 0.97 -9.30
C TRP A 15 -10.96 1.57 -8.01
N GLU A 16 -11.52 0.71 -7.16
CA GLU A 16 -11.91 0.99 -5.79
C GLU A 16 -10.92 0.32 -4.83
N CYS A 17 -10.73 0.89 -3.64
CA CYS A 17 -9.83 0.41 -2.59
C CYS A 17 -10.63 -0.07 -1.38
N SER A 18 -10.43 -1.32 -0.95
CA SER A 18 -11.09 -1.88 0.23
C SER A 18 -10.58 -1.34 1.57
N ILE A 19 -9.47 -0.59 1.58
CA ILE A 19 -8.91 0.02 2.81
C ILE A 19 -9.61 1.35 3.09
N THR A 20 -9.79 2.17 2.06
CA THR A 20 -10.38 3.51 2.17
C THR A 20 -11.85 3.56 1.75
N GLU A 21 -12.40 2.45 1.28
CA GLU A 21 -13.79 2.30 0.81
C GLU A 21 -14.17 3.32 -0.29
N GLY A 22 -13.19 3.67 -1.14
CA GLY A 22 -13.37 4.69 -2.19
C GLY A 22 -12.45 4.46 -3.39
N ALA A 23 -12.38 5.43 -4.31
CA ALA A 23 -11.50 5.32 -5.47
C ALA A 23 -10.03 5.11 -5.06
N CYS A 24 -9.34 4.22 -5.77
CA CYS A 24 -7.91 4.01 -5.53
C CYS A 24 -7.14 5.31 -5.77
N MET A 25 -6.21 5.64 -4.86
CA MET A 25 -5.33 6.81 -4.98
C MET A 25 -4.43 6.77 -6.23
N PHE A 26 -4.26 5.58 -6.83
CA PHE A 26 -3.49 5.38 -8.04
C PHE A 26 -4.39 4.93 -9.20
N LEU A 27 -4.14 5.46 -10.39
CA LEU A 27 -4.84 5.04 -11.62
C LEU A 27 -4.61 3.56 -11.96
N HIS A 28 -3.43 3.05 -11.60
CA HIS A 28 -3.09 1.63 -11.70
C HIS A 28 -2.67 1.17 -10.30
N PRO A 29 -3.33 0.17 -9.71
CA PRO A 29 -3.06 -0.23 -8.34
C PRO A 29 -1.60 -0.65 -8.10
N ASP A 30 -0.96 -0.01 -7.13
CA ASP A 30 0.41 -0.31 -6.73
C ASP A 30 0.50 -0.36 -5.20
N SER A 31 0.48 -1.59 -4.65
CA SER A 31 0.51 -1.81 -3.21
C SER A 31 1.83 -1.40 -2.56
N ARG A 32 2.95 -1.51 -3.29
CA ARG A 32 4.26 -1.10 -2.76
C ARG A 32 4.37 0.40 -2.64
N ALA A 33 3.95 1.14 -3.68
CA ALA A 33 3.90 2.59 -3.60
C ALA A 33 2.93 3.07 -2.51
N CYS A 34 1.80 2.37 -2.33
CA CYS A 34 0.85 2.64 -1.26
C CYS A 34 1.45 2.45 0.15
N ALA A 35 2.21 1.37 0.34
CA ALA A 35 2.93 1.09 1.58
C ALA A 35 3.99 2.16 1.86
N ASP A 36 4.79 2.53 0.86
CA ASP A 36 5.88 3.50 1.02
C ASP A 36 5.38 4.93 1.27
N MET A 37 4.27 5.34 0.64
CA MET A 37 3.75 6.72 0.71
C MET A 37 2.75 6.94 1.85
N TYR A 38 1.90 5.94 2.13
CA TYR A 38 0.76 6.08 3.04
C TYR A 38 0.81 5.11 4.21
N GLY A 39 1.72 4.13 4.22
CA GLY A 39 1.73 3.06 5.22
C GLY A 39 0.50 2.16 5.12
N GLU A 40 -0.14 2.11 3.95
CA GLU A 40 -1.38 1.37 3.72
C GLU A 40 -1.18 0.20 2.75
N GLY A 41 -2.08 -0.78 2.84
CA GLY A 41 -2.13 -1.90 1.93
C GLY A 41 -1.25 -3.09 2.35
N PRO A 42 -1.25 -4.17 1.55
CA PRO A 42 -0.73 -5.48 1.96
C PRO A 42 0.80 -5.53 2.08
N ASP A 43 1.50 -4.50 1.58
CA ASP A 43 2.97 -4.41 1.65
C ASP A 43 3.43 -3.50 2.80
N ALA A 44 2.52 -2.89 3.57
CA ALA A 44 2.87 -1.98 4.67
C ALA A 44 3.65 -2.68 5.80
N GLU A 45 3.26 -3.90 6.16
CA GLU A 45 3.94 -4.69 7.20
C GLU A 45 5.32 -5.22 6.77
N GLN A 46 5.59 -5.32 5.46
CA GLN A 46 6.92 -5.75 4.97
C GLN A 46 8.00 -4.68 5.17
N ASN A 47 7.61 -3.45 5.50
CA ASN A 47 8.54 -2.35 5.80
C ASN A 47 8.98 -2.33 7.28
N GLU A 48 8.45 -3.18 8.14
CA GLU A 48 8.77 -3.18 9.58
C GLU A 48 10.08 -3.93 9.96
N GLU A 49 10.76 -4.59 9.02
CA GLU A 49 11.96 -5.42 9.32
C GLU A 49 13.32 -4.70 9.29
N THR A 50 13.39 -3.37 9.33
CA THR A 50 14.69 -2.65 9.40
C THR A 50 14.78 -1.56 10.47
N GLU A 51 14.29 -1.81 11.67
CA GLU A 51 14.81 -1.15 12.88
C GLU A 51 16.09 -1.87 13.32
N ILE A 52 17.22 -1.55 12.67
CA ILE A 52 18.56 -1.98 13.13
C ILE A 52 18.92 -1.12 14.33
N ASP A 53 18.67 -1.67 15.52
CA ASP A 53 18.94 -1.06 16.82
C ASP A 53 20.46 -0.99 17.07
N PHE A 54 21.12 0.07 16.55
CA PHE A 54 22.58 0.30 16.64
C PHE A 54 23.10 0.51 18.08
N GLU A 55 22.23 0.56 19.10
CA GLU A 55 22.60 0.88 20.48
C GLU A 55 23.12 -0.31 21.32
N LYS A 56 23.22 -1.53 20.77
CA LYS A 56 23.72 -2.70 21.53
C LYS A 56 25.20 -3.06 21.29
N GLU A 57 25.94 -2.25 20.55
CA GLU A 57 27.36 -2.51 20.24
C GLU A 57 28.36 -1.54 20.91
N LEU A 58 27.97 -0.85 21.99
CA LEU A 58 28.88 -0.01 22.79
C LEU A 58 29.03 -0.49 24.24
#